data_AF-A0A0D0E6J7-F1
#
_entry.id   AF-A0A0D0E6J7-F1
#
_cell.length_a   1.000
_cell.length_b   1.000
_cell.length_c   1.000
_cell.angle_alpha   90.00
_cell.angle_beta   90.00
_cell.angle_gamma   90.00
#
_symmetry.space_group_name_H-M   'P 1'
#
loop_
_entity.id
_entity.type
_entity.pdbx_description
1 polymer ?
#
loop_
_entity_poly.entity_id
_entity_poly.type
_entity_poly.pdbx_seq_one_letter_code
_entity_poly.pdbx_strand_id
1 'polypeptide(L)' 'MAHLAVNTPSPVSITRIWAKRWGPSLSMWGVGVGTAAVFLLSVTPVVKNGLLLKLPLIANYYEDKTPASDKPF' A
#
# COMPACT_ATOMS: atom_id res chain seq x y z
N MET A 1 -27.61 -19.38 -44.59
CA MET A 1 -26.60 -20.09 -43.77
C MET A 1 -25.85 -19.05 -42.97
N ALA A 2 -25.88 -19.11 -41.63
CA ALA A 2 -25.18 -18.16 -40.77
C ALA A 2 -23.77 -18.68 -40.49
N HIS A 3 -22.75 -17.85 -40.73
CA HIS A 3 -21.35 -18.18 -40.43
C HIS A 3 -20.99 -17.64 -39.05
N LEU A 4 -20.42 -18.47 -38.18
CA LEU A 4 -19.92 -18.04 -36.87
C LEU A 4 -18.56 -17.37 -37.05
N ALA A 5 -18.47 -16.08 -36.75
CA ALA A 5 -17.21 -15.37 -36.63
C ALA A 5 -16.68 -15.54 -35.21
N VAL A 6 -15.64 -16.35 -35.04
CA VAL A 6 -14.97 -16.55 -33.75
C VAL A 6 -13.88 -15.49 -33.61
N ASN A 7 -14.01 -14.62 -32.62
CA ASN A 7 -13.01 -13.60 -32.30
C ASN A 7 -12.12 -14.11 -31.16
N THR A 8 -10.85 -14.42 -31.44
CA THR A 8 -9.89 -14.87 -30.43
C THR A 8 -9.24 -13.66 -29.76
N PRO A 9 -9.46 -13.43 -28.45
CA PRO A 9 -8.88 -12.28 -27.77
C PRO A 9 -7.36 -12.39 -27.70
N SER A 10 -6.67 -11.28 -28.00
CA SER A 10 -5.22 -11.21 -27.86
C SER A 10 -4.81 -11.24 -26.38
N PRO A 11 -3.59 -11.71 -26.03
CA PRO A 11 -3.13 -11.76 -24.64
C PRO A 11 -3.25 -10.42 -23.90
N VAL A 12 -2.96 -9.31 -24.58
CA VAL A 12 -3.09 -7.94 -24.03
C VAL A 12 -4.54 -7.62 -23.67
N SER A 13 -5.50 -8.05 -24.49
CA SER A 13 -6.92 -7.83 -24.23
C SER A 13 -7.40 -8.62 -23.00
N ILE A 14 -6.90 -9.84 -22.80
CA ILE A 14 -7.19 -10.67 -21.62
C ILE A 14 -6.66 -9.98 -20.36
N THR A 15 -5.40 -9.55 -20.35
CA THR A 15 -4.81 -8.87 -19.20
C THR A 15 -5.55 -7.58 -18.86
N ARG A 16 -5.97 -6.80 -19.88
CA ARG A 16 -6.75 -5.57 -19.68
C ARG A 16 -8.12 -5.85 -19.05
N ILE A 17 -8.80 -6.92 -19.46
CA ILE A 17 -10.09 -7.33 -18.88
C ILE A 17 -9.89 -7.73 -17.41
N TRP A 18 -8.86 -8.52 -17.11
CA TRP A 18 -8.53 -8.92 -15.74
C TRP A 18 -8.18 -7.72 -14.85
N ALA A 19 -7.31 -6.83 -15.33
CA ALA A 19 -6.92 -5.64 -14.60
C ALA A 19 -8.12 -4.70 -14.32
N LYS A 20 -9.03 -4.52 -15.29
CA LYS A 20 -10.24 -3.72 -15.05
C LYS A 20 -11.19 -4.37 -14.06
N ARG A 21 -11.33 -5.69 -14.11
CA ARG A 21 -12.26 -6.44 -13.25
C ARG A 21 -11.77 -6.52 -11.81
N TRP A 22 -10.48 -6.79 -11.61
CA TRP A 22 -9.91 -7.06 -10.29
C TRP A 22 -9.08 -5.91 -9.73
N GLY A 23 -8.70 -4.94 -10.56
CA GLY A 23 -7.89 -3.79 -10.17
C GLY A 23 -8.43 -3.08 -8.93
N PRO A 24 -9.71 -2.67 -8.88
CA PRO A 24 -10.26 -2.00 -7.70
C PRO A 24 -10.14 -2.84 -6.42
N SER A 25 -10.45 -4.14 -6.50
CA SER A 25 -10.35 -5.05 -5.35
C SER A 25 -8.90 -5.24 -4.90
N LEU A 26 -7.97 -5.44 -5.84
CA LEU A 26 -6.54 -5.55 -5.57
C LEU A 26 -5.99 -4.27 -4.94
N SER A 27 -6.43 -3.10 -5.40
CA SER A 27 -6.07 -1.81 -4.80
C SER A 27 -6.56 -1.73 -3.36
N MET A 28 -7.81 -2.11 -3.09
CA MET A 28 -8.37 -2.09 -1.74
C MET A 28 -7.59 -3.03 -0.80
N TRP A 29 -7.30 -4.25 -1.24
CA TRP A 29 -6.48 -5.19 -0.47
C TRP A 29 -5.05 -4.70 -0.28
N GLY A 30 -4.45 -4.10 -1.30
CA GLY A 30 -3.11 -3.50 -1.23
C GLY A 30 -3.04 -2.39 -0.18
N VAL A 31 -4.06 -1.51 -0.13
CA VAL A 31 -4.17 -0.51 0.93
C VAL A 31 -4.29 -1.18 2.30
N GLY A 32 -5.18 -2.16 2.45
CA GLY A 32 -5.36 -2.86 3.73
C GLY A 32 -4.08 -3.53 4.24
N VAL A 33 -3.41 -4.31 3.38
CA VAL A 33 -2.15 -4.99 3.72
C VAL A 33 -1.03 -3.97 4.01
N GLY A 34 -0.93 -2.91 3.19
CA GLY A 34 0.04 -1.84 3.41
C GLY A 34 -0.15 -1.14 4.74
N THR A 35 -1.40 -0.78 5.09
CA THR A 35 -1.75 -0.18 6.37
C THR A 35 -1.42 -1.13 7.53
N ALA A 36 -1.79 -2.41 7.42
CA ALA A 36 -1.48 -3.41 8.46
C ALA A 36 0.03 -3.56 8.66
N ALA A 37 0.82 -3.63 7.59
CA ALA A 37 2.27 -3.72 7.66
C ALA A 37 2.88 -2.48 8.34
N VAL A 38 2.45 -1.27 7.95
CA VAL A 38 2.91 -0.01 8.58
C VAL A 38 2.54 0.03 10.05
N PHE A 39 1.33 -0.41 10.41
CA PHE A 39 0.87 -0.45 11.80
C PHE A 39 1.72 -1.41 12.64
N LEU A 40 1.88 -2.66 12.20
CA LEU A 40 2.66 -3.67 12.92
C LEU A 40 4.14 -3.27 13.04
N LEU A 41 4.70 -2.63 12.02
CA LEU A 41 6.11 -2.21 12.00
C LEU A 41 6.34 -0.79 12.53
N SER A 42 5.31 -0.08 12.97
CA SER A 42 5.40 1.32 13.42
C SER A 42 6.41 1.56 14.55
N VAL A 43 6.64 0.55 15.38
CA VAL A 43 7.62 0.57 16.49
C VAL A 43 9.07 0.47 16.03
N THR A 44 9.30 0.03 14.79
CA THR A 44 10.66 -0.16 14.28
C THR A 44 11.29 1.19 13.92
N PRO A 45 12.57 1.42 14.24
CA PRO A 45 13.23 2.69 13.94
C PRO A 45 13.23 3.02 12.44
N VAL A 46 13.34 2.01 11.58
CA VAL A 46 13.38 2.18 10.13
C VAL A 46 12.05 2.74 9.60
N VAL A 47 10.92 2.18 10.01
CA VAL A 47 9.60 2.67 9.57
C VAL A 47 9.26 4.01 10.23
N LYS A 48 9.55 4.14 11.53
CA LYS A 48 9.33 5.39 12.27
C LYS A 48 10.07 6.57 11.63
N ASN A 49 11.38 6.46 11.47
CA ASN A 49 12.23 7.56 11.01
C ASN A 49 12.19 7.72 9.48
N GLY A 50 12.01 6.62 8.74
CA GLY A 50 11.97 6.63 7.29
C GLY A 50 10.65 7.14 6.71
N LEU A 51 9.53 6.87 7.39
CA LEU A 51 8.18 7.13 6.88
C LEU A 51 7.34 7.97 7.87
N LEU A 52 7.08 7.47 9.08
CA LEU A 52 6.04 8.03 9.96
C LEU A 52 6.34 9.47 10.43
N LEU A 53 7.59 9.78 10.75
CA LEU A 53 8.02 11.14 11.13
C LEU A 53 8.00 12.13 9.95
N LYS A 54 7.85 11.66 8.71
CA LYS A 54 7.82 12.52 7.52
C LYS A 54 6.40 12.82 7.03
N LEU A 55 5.39 12.24 7.67
CA LEU A 55 4.00 12.45 7.29
C LEU A 55 3.45 13.73 7.93
N PRO A 56 2.94 14.70 7.14
CA PRO A 56 2.64 16.05 7.62
C PRO A 56 1.55 16.10 8.70
N LEU A 57 0.65 15.12 8.74
CA LEU A 57 -0.49 15.11 9.66
C LEU A 57 -0.24 14.32 10.95
N ILE A 58 0.69 13.36 10.94
CA ILE A 58 0.87 12.41 12.05
C ILE A 58 2.29 12.37 12.61
N ALA A 59 3.24 13.12 12.04
CA ALA A 59 4.63 13.14 12.50
C ALA A 59 4.74 13.45 14.00
N ASN A 60 4.00 14.45 14.48
CA ASN A 60 4.01 14.88 15.89
C ASN A 60 3.56 13.76 16.86
N TYR A 61 2.72 12.83 16.41
CA TYR A 61 2.30 11.68 17.22
C TYR A 61 3.44 10.69 17.45
N TYR A 62 4.30 10.50 16.44
CA TYR A 62 5.42 9.57 16.52
C TYR A 62 6.70 10.21 17.06
N GLU A 63 6.79 11.53 17.13
CA GLU A 63 7.96 12.23 17.66
C GLU A 63 8.23 11.87 19.11
N ASP A 64 9.50 11.59 19.42
CA ASP A 64 9.93 11.38 20.80
C ASP A 64 10.17 12.74 21.46
N LYS A 65 9.29 13.09 22.41
CA LYS A 65 9.32 14.36 23.14
C LYS A 65 10.09 14.27 24.46
N THR A 66 10.70 13.12 24.74
CA THR A 66 11.49 12.92 25.96
C THR A 66 12.76 13.78 25.88
N PRO A 67 13.02 14.64 26.87
CA PRO A 67 14.25 15.44 26.93
C PRO A 67 15.49 14.55 26.87
N ALA A 68 16.57 15.06 26.26
CA ALA A 68 17.82 14.32 26.18
C ALA A 68 18.44 14.02 27.55
N SER A 69 18.18 14.86 28.56
CA SER A 69 18.62 14.65 29.95
C SER A 69 18.01 13.41 30.60
N ASP A 70 16.81 13.01 30.18
CA ASP A 70 16.03 11.93 30.80
C ASP A 70 16.28 10.58 30.11
N LYS A 71 17.07 10.58 29.03
CA LYS A 71 17.46 9.36 28.31
C LYS A 71 18.69 8.77 28.99
N PRO A 72 18.64 7.50 29.43
CA PRO A 72 19.77 6.87 30.10
C PRO A 72 20.95 6.54 29.16
N PHE A 73 20.76 6.71 27.85
CA PHE A 73 21.72 6.50 26.77
C PHE A 73 21.48 7.48 25.63
#